data_AF-A0A8C5RAM7-F1
#
_entry.id   AF-A0A8C5RAM7-F1
#
_cell.length_a   1.000
_cell.length_b   1.000
_cell.length_c   1.000
_cell.angle_alpha   90.00
_cell.angle_beta   90.00
_cell.angle_gamma   90.00
#
_symmetry.space_group_name_H-M   'P 1'
#
loop_
_entity.id
_entity.type
_entity.pdbx_description
1 polymer ?
#
loop_
_entity_poly.entity_id
_entity_poly.type
_entity_poly.pdbx_seq_one_letter_code
_entity_poly.pdbx_strand_id
1 'polypeptide(L)'
;LWEVMLSYYRTMDWHEKYDHGESPSSSDGNNILDTEETNFDRSYKRSDYCLNKVNAPILTNTTLNVIRLVGKYMQMMNILKPIAFDVIHFMSQLFDYYMYAIYTFFGRNNTFESTGLGLSSSRLRTTLNRIQESLIDLDVSSDVAGTLTAVEERKEKVPMPHLSHLVVLTSSNSLYGLAERVVATESLVFLAEQFEFLQSHLDAVMPPAKKPFLQQFYSQTVSTASELRKPIYWIVAAKAIDYEQMLLLMANMKWDVKEIMSQHNIYVDSLLKEFEQFNKRMNEVSKRVRIPLPVSNILWEHCIRLANRTIVEGYANVKKCSNEGRALMQLDFQQFLMKLEKLTDIRPIPDKEFVETYIKAYYLTENDMERWIKEHREYSTKQLTNLVNVCLGSHINKKAKQKLLAAIDDLDRPKR
;
A
#
# COMPACT_ATOMS: atom_id res chain seq x y z
N LEU A 1 22.36 -26.00 -16.77
CA LEU A 1 22.29 -25.78 -15.31
C LEU A 1 23.69 -25.79 -14.69
N TRP A 2 24.48 -26.84 -14.95
CA TRP A 2 25.88 -26.98 -14.49
C TRP A 2 26.80 -25.82 -14.88
N GLU A 3 26.81 -25.42 -16.15
CA GLU A 3 27.60 -24.28 -16.69
C GLU A 3 27.35 -22.96 -15.93
N VAL A 4 26.11 -22.74 -15.48
CA VAL A 4 25.70 -21.51 -14.79
C VAL A 4 26.08 -21.56 -13.31
N MET A 5 25.95 -22.72 -12.67
CA MET A 5 26.45 -22.94 -11.31
C MET A 5 27.98 -22.82 -11.27
N LEU A 6 28.66 -23.28 -12.32
CA LEU A 6 30.10 -23.15 -12.48
C LEU A 6 30.52 -21.69 -12.67
N SER A 7 29.76 -20.90 -13.44
CA SER A 7 30.00 -19.46 -13.60
C SER A 7 29.83 -18.71 -12.28
N TYR A 8 28.72 -18.94 -11.56
CA TYR A 8 28.47 -18.33 -10.25
C TYR A 8 29.53 -18.73 -9.21
N TYR A 9 29.90 -20.02 -9.17
CA TYR A 9 30.97 -20.52 -8.30
C TYR A 9 32.32 -19.85 -8.60
N ARG A 10 32.68 -19.68 -9.88
CA ARG A 10 33.91 -18.99 -10.29
C ARG A 10 33.89 -17.50 -9.95
N THR A 11 32.74 -16.84 -10.03
CA THR A 11 32.60 -15.44 -9.61
C THR A 11 32.76 -15.28 -8.09
N MET A 12 32.20 -16.20 -7.30
CA MET A 12 32.38 -16.18 -5.84
C MET A 12 33.82 -16.49 -5.42
N ASP A 13 34.46 -17.49 -6.03
CA ASP A 13 35.88 -17.83 -5.79
C ASP A 13 36.83 -16.68 -6.19
N TRP A 14 36.45 -15.86 -7.16
CA TRP A 14 37.18 -14.64 -7.51
C TRP A 14 37.07 -13.57 -6.42
N HIS A 15 35.87 -13.30 -5.90
CA HIS A 15 35.69 -12.33 -4.82
C HIS A 15 36.42 -12.77 -3.53
N GLU A 16 36.39 -14.06 -3.17
CA GLU A 16 37.12 -14.54 -1.99
C GLU A 16 38.66 -14.39 -2.10
N LYS A 17 39.20 -14.46 -3.33
CA LYS A 17 40.65 -14.36 -3.57
C LYS A 17 41.16 -12.94 -3.76
N TYR A 18 40.32 -12.03 -4.25
CA TYR A 18 40.77 -10.72 -4.71
C TYR A 18 40.12 -9.55 -3.96
N ASP A 19 39.08 -9.80 -3.18
CA ASP A 19 38.39 -8.78 -2.37
C ASP A 19 38.96 -8.79 -0.94
N HIS A 20 40.24 -8.46 -0.81
CA HIS A 20 40.83 -8.12 0.49
C HIS A 20 40.48 -6.67 0.80
N GLY A 21 39.41 -6.48 1.57
CA GLY A 21 38.84 -5.18 1.90
C GLY A 21 39.86 -4.13 2.28
N GLU A 22 39.76 -2.96 1.64
CA GLU A 22 40.46 -1.77 2.06
C GLU A 22 40.06 -1.44 3.51
N SER A 23 41.05 -1.45 4.40
CA SER A 23 40.89 -0.97 5.76
C SER A 23 40.80 0.56 5.72
N PRO A 24 39.85 1.20 6.43
CA PRO A 24 39.79 2.66 6.47
C PRO A 24 41.03 3.20 7.19
N SER A 25 41.73 4.11 6.52
CA SER A 25 42.91 4.80 7.02
C SER A 25 42.58 5.65 8.25
N SER A 26 43.34 5.42 9.32
CA SER A 26 43.41 6.25 10.52
C SER A 26 44.20 7.53 10.24
N SER A 27 43.59 8.70 10.40
CA SER A 27 44.31 9.96 10.57
C SER A 27 44.01 10.54 11.95
N ASP A 28 45.01 10.48 12.82
CA ASP A 28 45.08 11.16 14.11
C ASP A 28 44.97 12.69 13.96
N GLY A 29 44.28 13.31 14.91
CA GLY A 29 44.18 14.76 15.04
C GLY A 29 43.51 15.15 16.37
N ASN A 30 44.26 15.05 17.46
CA ASN A 30 43.91 15.56 18.79
C ASN A 30 43.53 17.06 18.75
N ASN A 31 42.46 17.43 19.45
CA ASN A 31 42.50 18.53 20.43
C ASN A 31 41.29 18.51 21.39
N ILE A 32 41.62 18.65 22.67
CA ILE A 32 40.81 18.63 23.89
C ILE A 32 40.12 20.00 24.09
N LEU A 33 38.87 20.01 24.59
CA LEU A 33 38.43 20.89 25.69
C LEU A 33 37.02 20.51 26.19
N ASP A 34 36.96 20.27 27.50
CA ASP A 34 35.83 19.92 28.33
C ASP A 34 34.68 20.93 28.29
N THR A 35 33.43 20.46 28.40
CA THR A 35 32.45 21.01 29.36
C THR A 35 31.40 19.95 29.71
N GLU A 36 31.13 19.85 31.01
CA GLU A 36 30.34 18.84 31.71
C GLU A 36 28.80 18.97 31.54
N GLU A 37 28.14 17.83 31.81
CA GLU A 37 26.77 17.64 32.32
C GLU A 37 25.54 18.04 31.49
N THR A 38 24.79 17.02 31.05
CA THR A 38 23.56 16.61 31.74
C THR A 38 23.02 15.30 31.16
N ASN A 39 23.00 14.27 32.00
CA ASN A 39 22.42 12.96 31.73
C ASN A 39 20.89 13.09 31.53
N PHE A 40 20.43 12.89 30.29
CA PHE A 40 19.07 12.41 30.03
C PHE A 40 19.18 11.01 29.45
N ASP A 41 18.96 10.04 30.33
CA ASP A 41 18.92 8.61 30.04
C ASP A 41 17.67 8.29 29.20
N ARG A 42 17.71 8.66 27.91
CA ARG A 42 16.80 8.13 26.90
C ARG A 42 17.40 6.83 26.40
N SER A 43 17.07 5.75 27.09
CA SER A 43 17.07 4.41 26.49
C SER A 43 16.11 4.42 25.28
N TYR A 44 16.61 4.91 24.14
CA TYR A 44 16.05 4.58 22.84
C TYR A 44 16.17 3.07 22.72
N LYS A 45 15.07 2.37 23.00
CA LYS A 45 14.91 0.98 22.59
C LYS A 45 15.22 0.95 21.10
N ARG A 46 16.35 0.35 20.74
CA ARG A 46 16.77 0.10 19.38
C ARG A 46 15.59 -0.56 18.70
N SER A 47 15.05 0.10 17.68
CA SER A 47 13.78 -0.33 17.15
C SER A 47 13.99 -1.61 16.34
N ASP A 48 13.20 -2.65 16.66
CA ASP A 48 13.39 -4.02 16.17
C ASP A 48 13.16 -4.17 14.66
N TYR A 49 12.92 -3.07 13.93
CA TYR A 49 12.73 -3.07 12.47
C TYR A 49 14.05 -3.14 11.68
N CYS A 50 15.20 -3.14 12.35
CA CYS A 50 16.49 -3.45 11.71
C CYS A 50 16.66 -4.97 11.55
N LEU A 51 15.97 -5.54 10.56
CA LEU A 51 16.25 -6.87 10.00
C LEU A 51 17.60 -6.86 9.25
N ASN A 52 18.69 -6.77 10.00
CA ASN A 52 20.05 -6.95 9.50
C ASN A 52 20.34 -8.44 9.32
N LYS A 53 20.03 -8.94 8.12
CA LYS A 53 20.77 -9.99 7.41
C LYS A 53 20.92 -9.50 5.97
N VAL A 54 22.14 -9.65 5.43
CA VAL A 54 22.58 -9.37 4.05
C VAL A 54 21.42 -9.17 3.08
N ASN A 55 21.39 -8.02 2.38
CA ASN A 55 20.35 -7.61 1.42
C ASN A 55 20.25 -8.57 0.21
N ALA A 56 19.83 -9.81 0.43
CA ALA A 56 19.50 -10.74 -0.62
C ALA A 56 18.13 -10.36 -1.21
N PRO A 57 18.00 -10.31 -2.54
CA PRO A 57 16.73 -10.00 -3.18
C PRO A 57 15.71 -11.10 -2.91
N ILE A 58 14.44 -10.71 -2.74
CA ILE A 58 13.32 -11.64 -2.58
C ILE A 58 12.82 -12.01 -3.97
N LEU A 59 12.99 -13.26 -4.38
CA LEU A 59 12.73 -13.71 -5.75
C LEU A 59 11.88 -14.98 -5.80
N THR A 60 10.87 -14.97 -6.66
CA THR A 60 10.19 -16.18 -7.12
C THR A 60 11.05 -16.91 -8.16
N ASN A 61 10.88 -18.22 -8.26
CA ASN A 61 11.42 -19.01 -9.38
C ASN A 61 10.94 -18.47 -10.74
N THR A 62 9.72 -17.94 -10.81
CA THR A 62 9.17 -17.30 -12.01
C THR A 62 9.99 -16.07 -12.42
N THR A 63 10.25 -15.12 -11.51
CA THR A 63 11.08 -13.94 -11.80
C THR A 63 12.48 -14.35 -12.25
N LEU A 64 13.11 -15.34 -11.59
CA LEU A 64 14.42 -15.84 -12.01
C LEU A 64 14.41 -16.40 -13.43
N ASN A 65 13.36 -17.14 -13.81
CA ASN A 65 13.21 -17.67 -15.16
C ASN A 65 12.95 -16.57 -16.19
N VAL A 66 12.13 -15.57 -15.85
CA VAL A 66 11.89 -14.39 -16.70
C VAL A 66 13.20 -13.65 -16.98
N ILE A 67 14.00 -13.35 -15.94
CA ILE A 67 15.31 -12.67 -16.10
C ILE A 67 16.27 -13.49 -16.96
N ARG A 68 16.32 -14.81 -16.76
CA ARG A 68 17.16 -15.71 -17.59
C ARG A 68 16.74 -15.69 -19.05
N LEU A 69 15.43 -15.67 -19.33
CA LEU A 69 14.91 -15.57 -20.70
C LEU A 69 15.26 -14.22 -21.31
N VAL A 70 15.03 -13.13 -20.57
CA VAL A 70 15.43 -11.77 -20.97
C VAL A 70 16.91 -11.72 -21.35
N GLY A 71 17.81 -12.28 -20.52
CA GLY A 71 19.25 -12.33 -20.84
C GLY A 71 19.57 -13.08 -22.13
N LYS A 72 18.91 -14.22 -22.40
CA LYS A 72 19.09 -14.96 -23.67
C LYS A 72 18.59 -14.16 -24.88
N TYR A 73 17.43 -13.52 -24.74
CA TYR A 73 16.86 -12.69 -25.80
C TYR A 73 17.72 -11.46 -26.09
N MET A 74 18.30 -10.85 -25.07
CA MET A 74 19.28 -9.77 -25.20
C MET A 74 20.54 -10.20 -25.96
N GLN A 75 21.05 -11.41 -25.72
CA GLN A 75 22.18 -11.95 -26.50
C GLN A 75 21.80 -12.14 -27.97
N MET A 76 20.59 -12.64 -28.23
CA MET A 76 20.09 -12.86 -29.59
C MET A 76 19.92 -11.54 -30.37
N MET A 77 19.32 -10.50 -29.75
CA MET A 77 19.16 -9.18 -30.41
C MET A 77 20.49 -8.47 -30.69
N ASN A 78 21.54 -8.73 -29.89
CA ASN A 78 22.86 -8.17 -30.14
C ASN A 78 23.51 -8.73 -31.40
N ILE A 79 23.23 -9.99 -31.73
CA ILE A 79 23.69 -10.65 -32.96
C ILE A 79 22.77 -10.30 -34.14
N LEU A 80 21.46 -10.36 -33.91
CA LEU A 80 20.41 -10.17 -34.91
C LEU A 80 19.73 -8.81 -34.71
N LYS A 81 20.43 -7.72 -35.02
CA LYS A 81 19.90 -6.36 -34.91
C LYS A 81 18.53 -6.12 -35.57
N PRO A 82 18.19 -6.74 -36.73
CA PRO A 82 16.89 -6.51 -37.38
C PRO A 82 15.68 -6.89 -36.53
N ILE A 83 15.81 -7.85 -35.59
CA ILE A 83 14.70 -8.31 -34.73
C ILE A 83 14.69 -7.64 -33.35
N ALA A 84 15.57 -6.67 -33.10
CA ALA A 84 15.74 -6.08 -31.77
C ALA A 84 14.46 -5.44 -31.23
N PHE A 85 13.68 -4.78 -32.11
CA PHE A 85 12.39 -4.20 -31.74
C PHE A 85 11.40 -5.28 -31.26
N ASP A 86 11.25 -6.36 -32.02
CA ASP A 86 10.32 -7.43 -31.70
C ASP A 86 10.68 -8.11 -30.38
N VAL A 87 11.98 -8.37 -30.18
CA VAL A 87 12.49 -8.92 -28.92
C VAL A 87 12.15 -8.03 -27.73
N ILE A 88 12.40 -6.72 -27.82
CA ILE A 88 12.08 -5.76 -26.77
C ILE A 88 10.57 -5.69 -26.54
N HIS A 89 9.78 -5.71 -27.61
CA HIS A 89 8.32 -5.71 -27.53
C HIS A 89 7.79 -6.93 -26.75
N PHE A 90 8.26 -8.14 -27.07
CA PHE A 90 7.86 -9.36 -26.36
C PHE A 90 8.37 -9.39 -24.91
N MET A 91 9.55 -8.83 -24.64
CA MET A 91 10.04 -8.65 -23.27
C MET A 91 9.14 -7.71 -22.47
N SER A 92 8.67 -6.61 -23.07
CA SER A 92 7.70 -5.69 -22.47
C SER A 92 6.36 -6.37 -22.21
N GLN A 93 5.85 -7.17 -23.16
CA GLN A 93 4.62 -7.95 -22.97
C GLN A 93 4.76 -8.99 -21.84
N LEU A 94 5.90 -9.66 -21.72
CA LEU A 94 6.15 -10.61 -20.63
C LEU A 94 6.16 -9.91 -19.26
N PHE A 95 6.73 -8.70 -19.18
CA PHE A 95 6.66 -7.87 -17.98
C PHE A 95 5.22 -7.45 -17.67
N ASP A 96 4.50 -6.91 -18.66
CA ASP A 96 3.09 -6.50 -18.56
C ASP A 96 2.23 -7.67 -18.03
N TYR A 97 2.38 -8.86 -18.60
CA TYR A 97 1.66 -10.06 -18.17
C TYR A 97 1.97 -10.45 -16.73
N TYR A 98 3.26 -10.44 -16.34
CA TYR A 98 3.65 -10.80 -14.98
C TYR A 98 3.14 -9.81 -13.94
N MET A 99 3.23 -8.50 -14.24
CA MET A 99 2.65 -7.44 -13.42
C MET A 99 1.14 -7.63 -13.26
N TYR A 100 0.43 -7.87 -14.36
CA TYR A 100 -1.02 -8.08 -14.36
C TYR A 100 -1.44 -9.36 -13.63
N ALA A 101 -0.65 -10.44 -13.72
CA ALA A 101 -0.88 -11.67 -12.98
C ALA A 101 -0.78 -11.43 -11.46
N ILE A 102 0.25 -10.74 -11.00
CA ILE A 102 0.43 -10.40 -9.58
C ILE A 102 -0.72 -9.51 -9.09
N TYR A 103 -1.10 -8.50 -9.88
CA TYR A 103 -2.28 -7.70 -9.57
C TYR A 103 -3.54 -8.54 -9.47
N THR A 104 -3.79 -9.43 -10.44
CA THR A 104 -5.00 -10.26 -10.47
C THR A 104 -5.07 -11.23 -9.29
N PHE A 105 -3.95 -11.83 -8.90
CA PHE A 105 -3.89 -12.80 -7.81
C PHE A 105 -3.99 -12.16 -6.42
N PHE A 106 -3.35 -11.01 -6.25
CA PHE A 106 -3.12 -10.46 -4.91
C PHE A 106 -3.70 -9.06 -4.72
N GLY A 107 -3.88 -8.25 -5.76
CA GLY A 107 -4.33 -6.85 -5.64
C GLY A 107 -5.78 -6.61 -6.04
N ARG A 108 -6.36 -7.47 -6.90
CA ARG A 108 -7.71 -7.29 -7.44
C ARG A 108 -8.76 -7.62 -6.38
N ASN A 109 -9.48 -6.60 -5.90
CA ASN A 109 -10.60 -6.82 -5.00
C ASN A 109 -11.69 -5.75 -5.14
N ASN A 110 -12.81 -6.14 -5.77
CA ASN A 110 -13.93 -5.24 -6.09
C ASN A 110 -14.59 -4.62 -4.85
N THR A 111 -14.52 -5.27 -3.67
CA THR A 111 -15.18 -4.74 -2.46
C THR A 111 -14.46 -3.54 -1.84
N PHE A 112 -13.17 -3.34 -2.16
CA PHE A 112 -12.34 -2.32 -1.49
C PHE A 112 -11.90 -1.17 -2.41
N GLU A 113 -12.27 -1.18 -3.69
CA GLU A 113 -12.05 -0.03 -4.59
C GLU A 113 -12.94 1.16 -4.21
N SER A 114 -14.10 0.91 -3.60
CA SER A 114 -15.05 1.93 -3.16
C SER A 114 -14.63 2.71 -1.92
N THR A 115 -13.55 2.31 -1.22
CA THR A 115 -13.14 2.94 0.04
C THR A 115 -12.55 4.35 -0.14
N GLY A 116 -12.40 4.85 -1.36
CA GLY A 116 -12.00 6.25 -1.62
C GLY A 116 -10.58 6.59 -1.17
N LEU A 117 -9.72 5.59 -0.92
CA LEU A 117 -8.35 5.77 -0.43
C LEU A 117 -7.30 6.01 -1.50
N GLY A 118 -7.71 6.02 -2.77
CA GLY A 118 -6.77 6.20 -3.89
C GLY A 118 -5.65 5.16 -3.87
N LEU A 119 -5.97 3.90 -3.51
CA LEU A 119 -4.97 2.82 -3.37
C LEU A 119 -4.16 2.60 -4.64
N SER A 120 -4.82 2.76 -5.78
CA SER A 120 -4.22 2.73 -7.11
C SER A 120 -4.29 4.12 -7.73
N SER A 121 -3.14 4.62 -8.20
CA SER A 121 -3.09 5.89 -8.94
C SER A 121 -3.89 5.79 -10.25
N SER A 122 -4.29 6.94 -10.79
CA SER A 122 -4.92 6.98 -12.13
C SER A 122 -4.06 6.30 -13.17
N ARG A 123 -2.74 6.51 -13.11
CA ARG A 123 -1.74 5.91 -13.98
C ARG A 123 -1.70 4.39 -13.85
N LEU A 124 -1.59 3.84 -12.63
CA LEU A 124 -1.59 2.38 -12.42
C LEU A 124 -2.88 1.73 -12.97
N ARG A 125 -4.04 2.35 -12.74
CA ARG A 125 -5.32 1.84 -13.27
C ARG A 125 -5.34 1.85 -14.79
N THR A 126 -4.89 2.94 -15.42
CA THR A 126 -4.79 3.03 -16.88
C THR A 126 -3.83 1.96 -17.43
N THR A 127 -2.69 1.74 -16.78
CA THR A 127 -1.73 0.70 -17.19
C THR A 127 -2.34 -0.69 -17.08
N LEU A 128 -3.00 -1.03 -15.96
CA LEU A 128 -3.64 -2.33 -15.79
C LEU A 128 -4.79 -2.57 -16.78
N ASN A 129 -5.61 -1.54 -17.05
CA ASN A 129 -6.67 -1.62 -18.05
C ASN A 129 -6.10 -1.80 -19.45
N ARG A 130 -5.05 -1.04 -19.82
CA ARG A 130 -4.35 -1.20 -21.09
C ARG A 130 -3.85 -2.64 -21.26
N ILE A 131 -3.19 -3.20 -20.24
CA ILE A 131 -2.68 -4.57 -20.29
C ILE A 131 -3.83 -5.58 -20.47
N GLN A 132 -4.93 -5.41 -19.72
CA GLN A 132 -6.11 -6.28 -19.87
C GLN A 132 -6.69 -6.23 -21.29
N GLU A 133 -6.86 -5.05 -21.86
CA GLU A 133 -7.45 -4.87 -23.19
C GLU A 133 -6.52 -5.34 -24.31
N SER A 134 -5.21 -5.07 -24.20
CA SER A 134 -4.25 -5.33 -25.26
C SER A 134 -3.69 -6.76 -25.24
N LEU A 135 -3.52 -7.35 -24.06
CA LEU A 135 -2.73 -8.58 -23.89
C LEU A 135 -3.55 -9.78 -23.40
N ILE A 136 -4.68 -9.56 -22.73
CA ILE A 136 -5.44 -10.65 -22.09
C ILE A 136 -6.62 -11.07 -22.96
N ASP A 137 -6.71 -12.37 -23.23
CA ASP A 137 -7.89 -12.99 -23.84
C ASP A 137 -8.92 -13.31 -22.75
N LEU A 138 -10.09 -12.67 -22.85
CA LEU A 138 -11.22 -12.85 -21.92
C LEU A 138 -12.26 -13.85 -22.47
N ASP A 139 -12.19 -14.22 -23.75
CA ASP A 139 -13.23 -14.97 -24.46
C ASP A 139 -12.95 -16.48 -24.54
N VAL A 140 -12.42 -17.07 -23.48
CA VAL A 140 -12.13 -18.53 -23.44
C VAL A 140 -13.40 -19.39 -23.25
N SER A 141 -14.59 -18.78 -23.26
CA SER A 141 -15.88 -19.49 -23.13
C SER A 141 -16.81 -19.26 -24.34
N SER A 142 -17.04 -20.38 -25.06
CA SER A 142 -18.12 -20.65 -26.03
C SER A 142 -17.89 -20.31 -27.51
N ASP A 143 -17.97 -21.39 -28.30
CA ASP A 143 -18.31 -21.51 -29.73
C ASP A 143 -17.24 -21.40 -30.84
N VAL A 144 -17.13 -22.52 -31.55
CA VAL A 144 -16.26 -22.88 -32.67
C VAL A 144 -16.79 -22.30 -34.00
N ALA A 145 -17.34 -21.09 -34.00
CA ALA A 145 -17.92 -20.50 -35.22
C ALA A 145 -17.63 -19.01 -35.32
N GLY A 146 -16.36 -18.65 -35.54
CA GLY A 146 -15.93 -17.27 -35.79
C GLY A 146 -14.98 -17.20 -36.97
N THR A 147 -15.34 -16.35 -37.93
CA THR A 147 -14.68 -15.96 -39.19
C THR A 147 -13.15 -15.87 -39.14
N LEU A 148 -12.50 -16.20 -40.26
CA LEU A 148 -11.03 -16.23 -40.48
C LEU A 148 -10.26 -14.94 -40.07
N THR A 149 -10.94 -13.81 -39.90
CA THR A 149 -10.34 -12.54 -39.45
C THR A 149 -10.11 -12.47 -37.93
N ALA A 150 -10.86 -13.23 -37.11
CA ALA A 150 -10.68 -13.26 -35.66
C ALA A 150 -9.51 -14.15 -35.20
N VAL A 151 -8.94 -14.94 -36.12
CA VAL A 151 -7.86 -15.89 -35.82
C VAL A 151 -6.48 -15.21 -35.79
N GLU A 152 -6.30 -14.08 -36.48
CA GLU A 152 -5.04 -13.31 -36.43
C GLU A 152 -4.92 -12.46 -35.17
N GLU A 153 -6.00 -11.79 -34.72
CA GLU A 153 -6.00 -11.05 -33.44
C GLU A 153 -5.86 -11.98 -32.23
N ARG A 154 -6.38 -13.22 -32.30
CA ARG A 154 -6.18 -14.24 -31.26
C ARG A 154 -4.75 -14.75 -31.13
N LYS A 155 -3.85 -14.51 -32.11
CA LYS A 155 -2.45 -14.95 -32.01
C LYS A 155 -1.59 -14.08 -31.08
N GLU A 156 -2.02 -12.85 -30.79
CA GLU A 156 -1.24 -11.91 -29.97
C GLU A 156 -1.68 -11.85 -28.50
N LYS A 157 -2.92 -12.25 -28.18
CA LYS A 157 -3.43 -12.26 -26.80
C LYS A 157 -3.12 -13.58 -26.10
N VAL A 158 -2.93 -13.50 -24.78
CA VAL A 158 -2.63 -14.65 -23.92
C VAL A 158 -3.75 -14.89 -22.91
N PRO A 159 -3.99 -16.15 -22.49
CA PRO A 159 -5.04 -16.48 -21.54
C PRO A 159 -4.87 -15.78 -20.19
N MET A 160 -5.98 -15.61 -19.46
CA MET A 160 -5.94 -15.08 -18.10
C MET A 160 -4.94 -15.86 -17.22
N PRO A 161 -4.18 -15.16 -16.36
CA PRO A 161 -3.33 -15.81 -15.38
C PRO A 161 -4.18 -16.53 -14.33
N HIS A 162 -3.73 -17.72 -13.90
CA HIS A 162 -4.44 -18.54 -12.91
C HIS A 162 -3.57 -18.77 -11.66
N LEU A 163 -4.16 -18.55 -10.48
CA LEU A 163 -3.49 -18.78 -9.21
C LEU A 163 -3.52 -20.27 -8.86
N SER A 164 -2.38 -20.83 -8.47
CA SER A 164 -2.30 -22.22 -8.00
C SER A 164 -3.17 -22.44 -6.76
N HIS A 165 -3.92 -23.55 -6.73
CA HIS A 165 -4.74 -23.97 -5.58
C HIS A 165 -3.94 -24.21 -4.30
N LEU A 166 -2.61 -24.35 -4.39
CA LEU A 166 -1.73 -24.49 -3.23
C LEU A 166 -1.55 -23.18 -2.46
N VAL A 167 -1.89 -22.04 -3.05
CA VAL A 167 -1.75 -20.72 -2.42
C VAL A 167 -2.99 -20.41 -1.58
N VAL A 168 -2.81 -20.32 -0.26
CA VAL A 168 -3.91 -20.07 0.69
C VAL A 168 -3.94 -18.60 1.12
N LEU A 169 -4.92 -17.85 0.61
CA LEU A 169 -5.10 -16.41 0.88
C LEU A 169 -6.18 -16.07 1.93
N THR A 170 -6.79 -17.08 2.53
CA THR A 170 -7.96 -16.92 3.43
C THR A 170 -7.62 -17.09 4.92
N SER A 171 -6.46 -17.65 5.25
CA SER A 171 -6.11 -17.96 6.64
C SER A 171 -5.67 -16.71 7.41
N SER A 172 -6.32 -16.43 8.54
CA SER A 172 -5.94 -15.33 9.45
C SER A 172 -4.56 -15.55 10.10
N ASN A 173 -4.17 -16.81 10.33
CA ASN A 173 -2.88 -17.16 10.93
C ASN A 173 -1.70 -16.82 10.01
N SER A 174 -1.88 -16.87 8.69
CA SER A 174 -0.86 -16.48 7.71
C SER A 174 -1.00 -15.02 7.25
N LEU A 175 -1.78 -14.20 7.96
CA LEU A 175 -2.14 -12.85 7.54
C LEU A 175 -2.65 -12.81 6.09
N TYR A 176 -3.55 -13.73 5.76
CA TYR A 176 -4.21 -13.79 4.46
C TYR A 176 -3.23 -13.94 3.28
N GLY A 177 -2.22 -14.80 3.49
CA GLY A 177 -1.18 -15.10 2.51
C GLY A 177 -0.13 -13.99 2.41
N LEU A 178 0.24 -13.35 3.52
CA LEU A 178 1.19 -12.24 3.51
C LEU A 178 2.54 -12.67 2.95
N ALA A 179 3.03 -13.87 3.27
CA ALA A 179 4.30 -14.37 2.74
C ALA A 179 4.29 -14.42 1.21
N GLU A 180 3.26 -15.00 0.61
CA GLU A 180 3.10 -15.13 -0.83
C GLU A 180 2.95 -13.76 -1.51
N ARG A 181 2.18 -12.85 -0.89
CA ARG A 181 2.03 -11.46 -1.35
C ARG A 181 3.36 -10.71 -1.37
N VAL A 182 4.17 -10.86 -0.31
CA VAL A 182 5.49 -10.22 -0.22
C VAL A 182 6.43 -10.79 -1.27
N VAL A 183 6.55 -12.12 -1.36
CA VAL A 183 7.44 -12.73 -2.35
C VAL A 183 7.04 -12.32 -3.77
N ALA A 184 5.76 -12.38 -4.11
CA ALA A 184 5.29 -11.99 -5.45
C ALA A 184 5.58 -10.52 -5.76
N THR A 185 5.20 -9.61 -4.86
CA THR A 185 5.32 -8.16 -5.09
C THR A 185 6.77 -7.72 -5.13
N GLU A 186 7.60 -8.16 -4.18
CA GLU A 186 9.01 -7.75 -4.14
C GLU A 186 9.81 -8.37 -5.29
N SER A 187 9.42 -9.56 -5.77
CA SER A 187 10.02 -10.13 -6.98
C SER A 187 9.69 -9.34 -8.24
N LEU A 188 8.51 -8.73 -8.32
CA LEU A 188 8.13 -7.85 -9.41
C LEU A 188 8.87 -6.51 -9.34
N VAL A 189 8.98 -5.93 -8.14
CA VAL A 189 9.74 -4.68 -7.96
C VAL A 189 11.20 -4.89 -8.32
N PHE A 190 11.81 -5.98 -7.87
CA PHE A 190 13.16 -6.33 -8.30
C PHE A 190 13.26 -6.49 -9.81
N LEU A 191 12.28 -7.16 -10.45
CA LEU A 191 12.28 -7.27 -11.91
C LEU A 191 12.22 -5.89 -12.59
N ALA A 192 11.42 -4.97 -12.07
CA ALA A 192 11.34 -3.60 -12.56
C ALA A 192 12.69 -2.88 -12.44
N GLU A 193 13.37 -3.00 -11.30
CA GLU A 193 14.72 -2.46 -11.08
C GLU A 193 15.74 -3.04 -12.09
N GLN A 194 15.64 -4.35 -12.41
CA GLN A 194 16.47 -4.95 -13.45
C GLN A 194 16.19 -4.35 -14.83
N PHE A 195 14.92 -4.13 -15.17
CA PHE A 195 14.58 -3.46 -16.42
C PHE A 195 15.10 -2.02 -16.46
N GLU A 196 14.99 -1.26 -15.36
CA GLU A 196 15.53 0.11 -15.26
C GLU A 196 17.04 0.13 -15.46
N PHE A 197 17.77 -0.81 -14.84
CA PHE A 197 19.20 -0.99 -15.05
C PHE A 197 19.55 -1.27 -16.53
N LEU A 198 18.73 -2.07 -17.21
CA LEU A 198 18.93 -2.42 -18.62
C LEU A 198 18.52 -1.32 -19.62
N GLN A 199 17.87 -0.25 -19.17
CA GLN A 199 17.26 0.76 -20.04
C GLN A 199 18.26 1.37 -21.04
N SER A 200 19.44 1.77 -20.57
CA SER A 200 20.46 2.38 -21.44
C SER A 200 20.95 1.42 -22.53
N HIS A 201 21.04 0.11 -22.22
CA HIS A 201 21.42 -0.89 -23.22
C HIS A 201 20.30 -1.11 -24.23
N LEU A 202 19.05 -1.25 -23.78
CA LEU A 202 17.91 -1.43 -24.69
C LEU A 202 17.73 -0.21 -25.60
N ASP A 203 17.91 1.01 -25.10
CA ASP A 203 17.81 2.23 -25.92
C ASP A 203 18.89 2.32 -27.00
N ALA A 204 20.09 1.81 -26.73
CA ALA A 204 21.20 1.82 -27.69
C ALA A 204 20.96 0.87 -28.88
N VAL A 205 20.24 -0.24 -28.67
CA VAL A 205 19.95 -1.23 -29.73
C VAL A 205 18.63 -0.91 -30.46
N MET A 206 17.78 -0.06 -29.88
CA MET A 206 16.50 0.32 -30.47
C MET A 206 16.64 1.20 -31.73
N PRO A 207 15.91 0.88 -32.81
CA PRO A 207 15.81 1.77 -33.96
C PRO A 207 15.27 3.15 -33.57
N PRO A 208 15.79 4.27 -34.14
CA PRO A 208 15.37 5.62 -33.77
C PRO A 208 13.86 5.85 -33.85
N ALA A 209 13.22 5.32 -34.89
CA ALA A 209 11.77 5.44 -35.10
C ALA A 209 10.91 4.71 -34.04
N LYS A 210 11.49 3.77 -33.29
CA LYS A 210 10.79 2.96 -32.28
C LYS A 210 11.15 3.34 -30.85
N LYS A 211 12.13 4.22 -30.61
CA LYS A 211 12.50 4.70 -29.27
C LYS A 211 11.32 5.23 -28.42
N PRO A 212 10.30 5.91 -28.98
CA PRO A 212 9.14 6.33 -28.20
C PRO A 212 8.40 5.17 -27.51
N PHE A 213 8.35 3.98 -28.12
CA PHE A 213 7.75 2.79 -27.51
C PHE A 213 8.47 2.39 -26.22
N LEU A 214 9.81 2.36 -26.24
CA LEU A 214 10.61 1.99 -25.08
C LEU A 214 10.44 3.02 -23.95
N GLN A 215 10.48 4.30 -24.28
CA GLN A 215 10.24 5.38 -23.32
C GLN A 215 8.85 5.29 -22.69
N GLN A 216 7.83 4.96 -23.49
CA GLN A 216 6.47 4.74 -23.01
C GLN A 216 6.40 3.54 -22.05
N PHE A 217 7.03 2.42 -22.40
CA PHE A 217 7.06 1.22 -21.54
C PHE A 217 7.66 1.51 -20.16
N TYR A 218 8.80 2.20 -20.10
CA TYR A 218 9.42 2.56 -18.82
C TYR A 218 8.59 3.55 -18.01
N SER A 219 8.09 4.60 -18.67
CA SER A 219 7.33 5.67 -18.00
C SER A 219 5.94 5.23 -17.53
N GLN A 220 5.27 4.33 -18.27
CA GLN A 220 3.89 3.92 -17.98
C GLN A 220 3.76 2.59 -17.26
N THR A 221 4.64 1.61 -17.55
CA THR A 221 4.57 0.28 -16.91
C THR A 221 5.62 0.14 -15.81
N VAL A 222 6.91 0.15 -16.16
CA VAL A 222 7.99 -0.23 -15.23
C VAL A 222 7.97 0.64 -13.98
N SER A 223 7.84 1.97 -14.14
CA SER A 223 7.79 2.93 -13.03
C SER A 223 6.63 2.71 -12.05
N THR A 224 5.55 2.05 -12.49
CA THR A 224 4.34 1.81 -11.70
C THR A 224 4.34 0.46 -10.98
N ALA A 225 5.32 -0.40 -11.25
CA ALA A 225 5.36 -1.75 -10.67
C ALA A 225 5.38 -1.73 -9.12
N SER A 226 6.11 -0.78 -8.53
CA SER A 226 6.16 -0.61 -7.07
C SER A 226 4.88 -0.07 -6.45
N GLU A 227 4.02 0.60 -7.25
CA GLU A 227 2.73 1.10 -6.78
C GLU A 227 1.77 -0.05 -6.40
N LEU A 228 1.96 -1.25 -6.96
CA LEU A 228 1.16 -2.43 -6.64
C LEU A 228 1.27 -2.88 -5.16
N ARG A 229 2.32 -2.47 -4.44
CA ARG A 229 2.43 -2.72 -3.00
C ARG A 229 1.19 -2.25 -2.24
N LYS A 230 0.67 -1.05 -2.56
CA LYS A 230 -0.48 -0.47 -1.86
C LYS A 230 -1.75 -1.33 -1.97
N PRO A 231 -2.32 -1.60 -3.16
CA PRO A 231 -3.54 -2.41 -3.26
C PRO A 231 -3.35 -3.85 -2.75
N ILE A 232 -2.16 -4.45 -2.92
CA ILE A 232 -1.89 -5.82 -2.47
C ILE A 232 -1.88 -5.94 -0.95
N TYR A 233 -1.18 -5.02 -0.26
CA TYR A 233 -1.06 -5.04 1.20
C TYR A 233 -2.29 -4.44 1.89
N TRP A 234 -3.05 -3.59 1.21
CA TRP A 234 -4.34 -3.12 1.67
C TRP A 234 -5.29 -4.27 2.05
N ILE A 235 -5.38 -5.30 1.21
CA ILE A 235 -6.26 -6.46 1.45
C ILE A 235 -5.88 -7.19 2.75
N VAL A 236 -4.58 -7.23 3.08
CA VAL A 236 -4.10 -7.81 4.34
C VAL A 236 -4.53 -6.92 5.50
N ALA A 237 -4.27 -5.62 5.43
CA ALA A 237 -4.62 -4.66 6.48
C ALA A 237 -6.13 -4.57 6.76
N ALA A 238 -6.95 -4.64 5.71
CA ALA A 238 -8.42 -4.63 5.78
C ALA A 238 -8.99 -5.86 6.50
N LYS A 239 -8.27 -6.98 6.49
CA LYS A 239 -8.71 -8.23 7.15
C LYS A 239 -7.94 -8.51 8.44
N ALA A 240 -6.80 -7.86 8.65
CA ALA A 240 -5.92 -8.13 9.78
C ALA A 240 -6.55 -7.74 11.11
N ILE A 241 -7.33 -6.66 11.15
CA ILE A 241 -7.97 -6.13 12.35
C ILE A 241 -9.48 -6.20 12.14
N ASP A 242 -10.22 -6.60 13.18
CA ASP A 242 -11.68 -6.64 13.14
C ASP A 242 -12.28 -5.23 13.41
N TYR A 243 -12.32 -4.42 12.35
CA TYR A 243 -12.85 -3.06 12.42
C TYR A 243 -14.38 -3.04 12.65
N GLU A 244 -15.11 -4.07 12.22
CA GLU A 244 -16.55 -4.17 12.43
C GLU A 244 -16.86 -4.36 13.92
N GLN A 245 -16.12 -5.23 14.59
CA GLN A 245 -16.21 -5.40 16.04
C GLN A 245 -15.91 -4.10 16.80
N MET A 246 -14.97 -3.28 16.31
CA MET A 246 -14.71 -1.97 16.93
C MET A 246 -15.91 -1.03 16.81
N LEU A 247 -16.58 -0.99 15.65
CA LEU A 247 -17.81 -0.21 15.48
C LEU A 247 -18.92 -0.68 16.42
N LEU A 248 -19.07 -2.00 16.60
CA LEU A 248 -20.04 -2.56 17.55
C LEU A 248 -19.73 -2.15 18.99
N LEU A 249 -18.45 -2.17 19.40
CA LEU A 249 -18.05 -1.70 20.73
C LEU A 249 -18.36 -0.20 20.90
N MET A 250 -18.02 0.64 19.91
CA MET A 250 -18.28 2.08 19.95
C MET A 250 -19.78 2.40 20.00
N ALA A 251 -20.61 1.62 19.31
CA ALA A 251 -22.07 1.78 19.31
C ALA A 251 -22.71 1.53 20.68
N ASN A 252 -22.07 0.70 21.52
CA ASN A 252 -22.53 0.42 22.88
C ASN A 252 -22.09 1.48 23.91
N MET A 253 -21.22 2.41 23.53
CA MET A 253 -20.75 3.47 24.43
C MET A 253 -21.79 4.58 24.58
N LYS A 254 -21.86 5.17 25.78
CA LYS A 254 -22.71 6.34 26.06
C LYS A 254 -21.89 7.62 25.88
N TRP A 255 -22.32 8.45 24.93
CA TRP A 255 -21.69 9.74 24.62
C TRP A 255 -22.45 10.95 25.22
N ASP A 256 -23.57 10.71 25.88
CA ASP A 256 -24.35 11.70 26.64
C ASP A 256 -24.05 11.52 28.14
N VAL A 257 -22.86 11.94 28.54
CA VAL A 257 -22.32 11.79 29.90
C VAL A 257 -22.43 13.13 30.62
N LYS A 258 -22.73 13.11 31.93
CA LYS A 258 -22.91 14.33 32.72
C LYS A 258 -21.63 14.82 33.40
N GLU A 259 -20.64 13.95 33.53
CA GLU A 259 -19.39 14.20 34.23
C GLU A 259 -18.22 13.96 33.31
N ILE A 260 -17.14 14.73 33.49
CA ILE A 260 -15.90 14.56 32.74
C ILE A 260 -15.25 13.26 33.20
N MET A 261 -15.12 12.32 32.27
CA MET A 261 -14.47 11.04 32.50
C MET A 261 -12.94 11.20 32.51
N SER A 262 -12.26 10.52 33.43
CA SER A 262 -10.80 10.48 33.51
C SER A 262 -10.16 9.30 32.77
N GLN A 263 -10.97 8.35 32.33
CA GLN A 263 -10.54 7.12 31.65
C GLN A 263 -11.13 7.07 30.25
N HIS A 264 -10.37 6.50 29.31
CA HIS A 264 -10.82 6.22 27.95
C HIS A 264 -11.70 4.97 27.88
N ASN A 265 -12.46 4.84 26.80
CA ASN A 265 -13.36 3.72 26.56
C ASN A 265 -12.62 2.42 26.18
N ILE A 266 -13.24 1.28 26.52
CA ILE A 266 -12.68 -0.07 26.32
C ILE A 266 -12.36 -0.44 24.86
N TYR A 267 -13.00 0.22 23.88
CA TYR A 267 -12.72 -0.06 22.47
C TYR A 267 -11.31 0.39 22.08
N VAL A 268 -10.76 1.41 22.75
CA VAL A 268 -9.38 1.90 22.49
C VAL A 268 -8.37 0.82 22.86
N ASP A 269 -8.51 0.21 24.04
CA ASP A 269 -7.64 -0.88 24.47
C ASP A 269 -7.84 -2.14 23.61
N SER A 270 -9.08 -2.41 23.20
CA SER A 270 -9.39 -3.52 22.29
C SER A 270 -8.73 -3.34 20.92
N LEU A 271 -8.80 -2.13 20.35
CA LEU A 271 -8.15 -1.80 19.09
C LEU A 271 -6.62 -1.88 19.18
N LEU A 272 -6.02 -1.36 20.26
CA LEU A 272 -4.58 -1.45 20.49
C LEU A 272 -4.11 -2.90 20.64
N LYS A 273 -4.90 -3.74 21.31
CA LYS A 273 -4.62 -5.18 21.39
C LYS A 273 -4.66 -5.85 20.02
N GLU A 274 -5.52 -5.42 19.11
CA GLU A 274 -5.52 -5.90 17.72
C GLU A 274 -4.24 -5.48 16.96
N PHE A 275 -3.74 -4.25 17.19
CA PHE A 275 -2.44 -3.82 16.64
C PHE A 275 -1.26 -4.66 17.19
N GLU A 276 -1.26 -4.97 18.48
CA GLU A 276 -0.25 -5.86 19.09
C GLU A 276 -0.30 -7.27 18.48
N GLN A 277 -1.50 -7.83 18.31
CA GLN A 277 -1.71 -9.13 17.67
C GLN A 277 -1.31 -9.14 16.20
N PHE A 278 -1.60 -8.05 15.48
CA PHE A 278 -1.15 -7.85 14.11
C PHE A 278 0.39 -7.86 14.04
N ASN A 279 1.07 -7.09 14.89
CA ASN A 279 2.52 -7.05 14.95
C ASN A 279 3.13 -8.43 15.26
N LYS A 280 2.54 -9.15 16.23
CA LYS A 280 2.95 -10.54 16.55
C LYS A 280 2.83 -11.47 15.35
N ARG A 281 1.68 -11.45 14.64
CA ARG A 281 1.48 -12.29 13.44
C ARG A 281 2.43 -11.91 12.31
N MET A 282 2.72 -10.62 12.13
CA MET A 282 3.69 -10.15 11.14
C MET A 282 5.11 -10.65 11.46
N ASN A 283 5.49 -10.68 12.74
CA ASN A 283 6.74 -11.27 13.20
C ASN A 283 6.80 -12.80 13.02
N GLU A 284 5.68 -13.51 13.09
CA GLU A 284 5.65 -14.94 12.75
C GLU A 284 5.83 -15.17 11.25
N VAL A 285 5.25 -14.31 10.41
CA VAL A 285 5.47 -14.35 8.95
C VAL A 285 6.93 -14.01 8.60
N SER A 286 7.54 -13.05 9.30
CA SER A 286 8.92 -12.62 9.05
C SER A 286 9.96 -13.73 9.28
N LYS A 287 9.63 -14.75 10.09
CA LYS A 287 10.44 -15.97 10.26
C LYS A 287 10.47 -16.86 9.02
N ARG A 288 9.44 -16.79 8.16
CA ARG A 288 9.33 -17.58 6.93
C ARG A 288 9.86 -16.83 5.71
N VAL A 289 9.51 -15.55 5.60
CA VAL A 289 9.90 -14.66 4.50
C VAL A 289 10.31 -13.32 5.09
N ARG A 290 11.47 -12.80 4.69
CA ARG A 290 11.90 -11.45 5.07
C ARG A 290 10.83 -10.44 4.64
N ILE A 291 10.44 -9.55 5.56
CA ILE A 291 9.54 -8.43 5.26
C ILE A 291 10.40 -7.16 5.13
N PRO A 292 10.56 -6.61 3.92
CA PRO A 292 11.31 -5.36 3.74
C PRO A 292 10.65 -4.18 4.49
N LEU A 293 11.46 -3.20 4.91
CA LEU A 293 10.95 -2.01 5.58
C LEU A 293 9.86 -1.26 4.78
N PRO A 294 9.98 -1.07 3.44
CA PRO A 294 8.89 -0.46 2.66
C PRO A 294 7.56 -1.22 2.77
N VAL A 295 7.60 -2.55 2.84
CA VAL A 295 6.41 -3.40 2.98
C VAL A 295 5.82 -3.25 4.38
N SER A 296 6.66 -3.35 5.41
CA SER A 296 6.23 -3.15 6.80
C SER A 296 5.56 -1.78 6.98
N ASN A 297 6.17 -0.73 6.43
CA ASN A 297 5.64 0.62 6.51
C ASN A 297 4.27 0.76 5.86
N ILE A 298 4.07 0.19 4.66
CA ILE A 298 2.78 0.22 3.96
C ILE A 298 1.71 -0.54 4.73
N LEU A 299 2.03 -1.70 5.30
CA LEU A 299 1.09 -2.47 6.10
C LEU A 299 0.65 -1.71 7.35
N TRP A 300 1.60 -1.13 8.10
CA TRP A 300 1.30 -0.29 9.26
C TRP A 300 0.48 0.93 8.87
N GLU A 301 0.87 1.63 7.79
CA GLU A 301 0.13 2.78 7.29
C GLU A 301 -1.33 2.42 6.99
N HIS A 302 -1.58 1.30 6.29
CA HIS A 302 -2.93 0.87 5.98
C HIS A 302 -3.75 0.51 7.21
N CYS A 303 -3.18 -0.25 8.16
CA CYS A 303 -3.88 -0.58 9.41
C CYS A 303 -4.25 0.69 10.21
N ILE A 304 -3.35 1.67 10.27
CA ILE A 304 -3.60 2.94 10.98
C ILE A 304 -4.67 3.77 10.27
N ARG A 305 -4.60 3.91 8.95
CA ARG A 305 -5.63 4.62 8.16
C ARG A 305 -7.01 4.01 8.34
N LEU A 306 -7.09 2.67 8.30
CA LEU A 306 -8.33 1.94 8.54
C LEU A 306 -8.86 2.19 9.96
N ALA A 307 -8.01 2.06 10.97
CA ALA A 307 -8.39 2.33 12.36
C ALA A 307 -8.93 3.75 12.56
N ASN A 308 -8.24 4.77 12.02
CA ASN A 308 -8.68 6.16 12.10
C ASN A 308 -10.02 6.39 11.40
N ARG A 309 -10.26 5.74 10.26
CA ARG A 309 -11.55 5.76 9.57
C ARG A 309 -12.65 5.07 10.36
N THR A 310 -12.35 3.94 10.98
CA THR A 310 -13.27 3.23 11.88
C THR A 310 -13.66 4.09 13.08
N ILE A 311 -12.71 4.82 13.67
CA ILE A 311 -12.97 5.74 14.79
C ILE A 311 -13.94 6.86 14.36
N VAL A 312 -13.69 7.53 13.23
CA VAL A 312 -14.59 8.57 12.72
C VAL A 312 -15.96 8.00 12.35
N GLU A 313 -16.02 6.82 11.74
CA GLU A 313 -17.30 6.16 11.46
C GLU A 313 -18.06 5.82 12.74
N GLY A 314 -17.36 5.39 13.80
CA GLY A 314 -17.95 5.17 15.11
C GLY A 314 -18.53 6.45 15.72
N TYR A 315 -17.77 7.56 15.68
CA TYR A 315 -18.24 8.87 16.16
C TYR A 315 -19.41 9.42 15.32
N ALA A 316 -19.37 9.22 14.01
CA ALA A 316 -20.44 9.62 13.12
C ALA A 316 -21.76 8.86 13.36
N ASN A 317 -21.71 7.66 13.93
CA ASN A 317 -22.92 6.89 14.25
C ASN A 317 -23.54 7.25 15.61
N VAL A 318 -22.93 8.16 16.38
CA VAL A 318 -23.46 8.65 17.66
C VAL A 318 -24.71 9.49 17.43
N LYS A 319 -25.78 9.23 18.18
CA LYS A 319 -27.06 9.96 18.05
C LYS A 319 -27.20 11.17 18.97
N LYS A 320 -26.54 11.13 20.13
CA LYS A 320 -26.54 12.18 21.15
C LYS A 320 -25.16 12.27 21.77
N CYS A 321 -24.60 13.47 21.81
CA CYS A 321 -23.26 13.71 22.34
C CYS A 321 -23.23 15.00 23.16
N SER A 322 -22.99 14.83 24.46
CA SER A 322 -22.77 15.89 25.46
C SER A 322 -21.41 16.58 25.27
N ASN A 323 -21.17 17.72 25.93
CA ASN A 323 -19.86 18.37 25.88
C ASN A 323 -18.78 17.49 26.53
N GLU A 324 -19.13 16.84 27.64
CA GLU A 324 -18.31 15.88 28.37
C GLU A 324 -18.03 14.64 27.50
N GLY A 325 -19.01 14.18 26.71
CA GLY A 325 -18.83 13.11 25.73
C GLY A 325 -17.88 13.47 24.59
N ARG A 326 -17.90 14.72 24.11
CA ARG A 326 -16.93 15.21 23.12
C ARG A 326 -15.51 15.26 23.71
N ALA A 327 -15.38 15.68 24.97
CA ALA A 327 -14.11 15.61 25.69
C ALA A 327 -13.62 14.16 25.83
N LEU A 328 -14.53 13.20 26.06
CA LEU A 328 -14.21 11.78 26.07
C LEU A 328 -13.74 11.26 24.70
N MET A 329 -14.35 11.68 23.58
CA MET A 329 -13.86 11.34 22.23
C MET A 329 -12.41 11.82 22.01
N GLN A 330 -12.09 13.02 22.50
CA GLN A 330 -10.75 13.59 22.43
C GLN A 330 -9.76 12.79 23.31
N LEU A 331 -10.16 12.43 24.54
CA LEU A 331 -9.36 11.62 25.46
C LEU A 331 -9.08 10.23 24.87
N ASP A 332 -10.11 9.56 24.34
CA ASP A 332 -10.00 8.25 23.70
C ASP A 332 -8.97 8.27 22.57
N PHE A 333 -9.06 9.26 21.69
CA PHE A 333 -8.16 9.35 20.54
C PHE A 333 -6.73 9.71 20.97
N GLN A 334 -6.55 10.56 21.98
CA GLN A 334 -5.23 10.84 22.54
C GLN A 334 -4.59 9.59 23.17
N GLN A 335 -5.36 8.80 23.92
CA GLN A 335 -4.87 7.54 24.51
C GLN A 335 -4.51 6.53 23.43
N PHE A 336 -5.33 6.43 22.36
CA PHE A 336 -5.02 5.63 21.20
C PHE A 336 -3.68 6.03 20.58
N LEU A 337 -3.48 7.32 20.27
CA LEU A 337 -2.23 7.83 19.67
C LEU A 337 -1.01 7.57 20.56
N MET A 338 -1.08 7.90 21.85
CA MET A 338 0.05 7.75 22.78
C MET A 338 0.54 6.30 22.89
N LYS A 339 -0.39 5.33 22.84
CA LYS A 339 -0.06 3.90 22.90
C LYS A 339 0.35 3.37 21.52
N LEU A 340 -0.33 3.78 20.45
CA LEU A 340 0.01 3.41 19.07
C LEU A 340 1.43 3.85 18.70
N GLU A 341 1.84 5.05 19.11
CA GLU A 341 3.17 5.59 18.86
C GLU A 341 4.31 4.74 19.45
N LYS A 342 4.03 3.88 20.43
CA LYS A 342 4.99 2.93 21.00
C LYS A 342 5.05 1.60 20.23
N LEU A 343 4.06 1.32 19.39
CA LEU A 343 3.95 0.10 18.59
C LEU A 343 4.52 0.26 17.18
N THR A 344 4.66 1.50 16.68
CA THR A 344 5.09 1.79 15.31
C THR A 344 5.98 3.02 15.23
N ASP A 345 6.95 2.99 14.32
CA ASP A 345 7.83 4.11 13.99
C ASP A 345 7.27 5.05 12.91
N ILE A 346 6.09 4.74 12.36
CA ILE A 346 5.50 5.57 11.30
C ILE A 346 5.23 6.99 11.82
N ARG A 347 5.87 7.98 11.21
CA ARG A 347 5.68 9.41 11.48
C ARG A 347 5.66 10.20 10.18
N PRO A 348 4.73 11.16 10.00
CA PRO A 348 3.57 11.46 10.86
C PRO A 348 2.55 10.31 10.89
N ILE A 349 1.67 10.28 11.90
CA ILE A 349 0.61 9.27 12.00
C ILE A 349 -0.40 9.47 10.85
N PRO A 350 -0.62 8.47 9.98
CA PRO A 350 -1.53 8.58 8.85
C PRO A 350 -2.96 8.90 9.28
N ASP A 351 -3.61 9.83 8.60
CA ASP A 351 -5.00 10.23 8.85
C ASP A 351 -5.29 10.65 10.32
N LYS A 352 -4.27 11.12 11.05
CA LYS A 352 -4.46 11.71 12.38
C LYS A 352 -5.37 12.95 12.31
N GLU A 353 -5.08 13.85 11.38
CA GLU A 353 -5.86 15.09 11.19
C GLU A 353 -7.31 14.81 10.78
N PHE A 354 -7.56 13.71 10.05
CA PHE A 354 -8.90 13.26 9.70
C PHE A 354 -9.76 12.96 10.93
N VAL A 355 -9.18 12.42 12.02
CA VAL A 355 -9.94 12.21 13.25
C VAL A 355 -10.03 13.50 14.06
N GLU A 356 -8.92 14.23 14.22
CA GLU A 356 -8.90 15.44 15.05
C GLU A 356 -9.81 16.54 14.52
N THR A 357 -9.82 16.78 13.21
CA THR A 357 -10.66 17.81 12.59
C THR A 357 -12.14 17.44 12.70
N TYR A 358 -12.50 16.16 12.60
CA TYR A 358 -13.86 15.68 12.85
C TYR A 358 -14.32 15.93 14.29
N ILE A 359 -13.48 15.64 15.30
CA ILE A 359 -13.81 15.93 16.71
C ILE A 359 -13.91 17.44 16.94
N LYS A 360 -12.98 18.23 16.38
CA LYS A 360 -13.00 19.70 16.48
C LYS A 360 -14.24 20.31 15.82
N ALA A 361 -14.78 19.67 14.79
CA ALA A 361 -15.98 20.14 14.10
C ALA A 361 -17.22 20.22 15.00
N TYR A 362 -17.25 19.49 16.12
CA TYR A 362 -18.32 19.60 17.13
C TYR A 362 -18.43 20.98 17.78
N TYR A 363 -17.36 21.79 17.73
CA TYR A 363 -17.28 23.10 18.38
C TYR A 363 -17.43 24.27 17.41
N LEU A 364 -17.69 24.01 16.13
CA LEU A 364 -17.83 25.05 15.12
C LEU A 364 -19.14 25.83 15.26
N THR A 365 -19.09 27.11 14.90
CA THR A 365 -20.30 27.93 14.73
C THR A 365 -21.03 27.55 13.43
N GLU A 366 -22.27 28.01 13.24
CA GLU A 366 -23.03 27.78 12.00
C GLU A 366 -22.26 28.18 10.73
N ASN A 367 -21.68 29.38 10.74
CA ASN A 367 -20.98 29.94 9.58
C ASN A 367 -19.69 29.15 9.28
N ASP A 368 -18.97 28.76 10.32
CA ASP A 368 -17.74 27.99 10.17
C ASP A 368 -18.03 26.56 9.72
N MET A 369 -19.13 25.96 10.19
CA MET A 369 -19.58 24.63 9.79
C MET A 369 -19.90 24.57 8.28
N GLU A 370 -20.58 25.58 7.73
CA GLU A 370 -20.86 25.63 6.28
C GLU A 370 -19.58 25.68 5.46
N ARG A 371 -18.59 26.47 5.90
CA ARG A 371 -17.29 26.56 5.24
C ARG A 371 -16.53 25.24 5.36
N TRP A 372 -16.50 24.66 6.55
CA TRP A 372 -15.81 23.41 6.86
C TRP A 372 -16.33 22.25 5.99
N ILE A 373 -17.66 22.12 5.85
CA ILE A 373 -18.29 21.12 4.98
C ILE A 373 -17.81 21.26 3.53
N LYS A 374 -17.70 22.49 3.01
CA LYS A 374 -17.26 22.73 1.62
C LYS A 374 -15.77 22.41 1.41
N GLU A 375 -14.96 22.58 2.44
CA GLU A 375 -13.51 22.35 2.41
C GLU A 375 -13.13 20.87 2.61
N HIS A 376 -13.88 20.11 3.41
CA HIS A 376 -13.54 18.75 3.80
C HIS A 376 -14.34 17.70 3.00
N ARG A 377 -13.77 17.26 1.87
CA ARG A 377 -14.37 16.29 0.92
C ARG A 377 -14.06 14.83 1.24
N GLU A 378 -13.23 14.60 2.23
CA GLU A 378 -12.77 13.28 2.65
C GLU A 378 -13.79 12.54 3.53
N TYR A 379 -14.78 13.24 4.08
CA TYR A 379 -15.89 12.65 4.85
C TYR A 379 -17.05 12.28 3.94
N SER A 380 -17.73 11.18 4.27
CA SER A 380 -18.94 10.80 3.54
C SER A 380 -20.13 11.71 3.86
N THR A 381 -21.08 11.81 2.94
CA THR A 381 -22.36 12.51 3.09
C THR A 381 -23.10 12.09 4.37
N LYS A 382 -23.05 10.79 4.69
CA LYS A 382 -23.59 10.22 5.94
C LYS A 382 -22.88 10.80 7.18
N GLN A 383 -21.55 10.80 7.19
CA GLN A 383 -20.75 11.32 8.32
C GLN A 383 -21.01 12.81 8.55
N LEU A 384 -21.08 13.61 7.48
CA LEU A 384 -21.37 15.03 7.53
C LEU A 384 -22.81 15.30 8.04
N THR A 385 -23.77 14.55 7.52
CA THR A 385 -25.19 14.70 7.92
C THR A 385 -25.39 14.37 9.40
N ASN A 386 -24.77 13.29 9.87
CA ASN A 386 -24.84 12.91 11.28
C ASN A 386 -24.14 13.91 12.19
N LEU A 387 -22.98 14.44 11.78
CA LEU A 387 -22.28 15.50 12.50
C LEU A 387 -23.19 16.72 12.68
N VAL A 388 -23.78 17.23 11.60
CA VAL A 388 -24.74 18.36 11.64
C VAL A 388 -25.94 18.05 12.54
N ASN A 389 -26.45 16.82 12.51
CA ASN A 389 -27.58 16.42 13.35
C ASN A 389 -27.25 16.44 14.85
N VAL A 390 -26.05 16.02 15.24
CA VAL A 390 -25.64 15.90 16.65
C VAL A 390 -25.08 17.22 17.20
N CYS A 391 -24.23 17.91 16.44
CA CYS A 391 -23.59 19.15 16.89
C CYS A 391 -24.59 20.26 17.15
N LEU A 392 -25.69 20.29 16.38
CA LEU A 392 -26.58 21.45 16.25
C LEU A 392 -28.03 21.16 16.67
N GLY A 393 -28.31 19.93 17.15
CA GLY A 393 -29.67 19.45 17.44
C GLY A 393 -30.41 20.20 18.56
N SER A 394 -29.70 20.87 19.47
CA SER A 394 -30.28 21.60 20.61
C SER A 394 -30.11 23.12 20.57
N HIS A 395 -29.21 23.66 19.74
CA HIS A 395 -28.81 25.08 19.78
C HIS A 395 -29.07 25.89 18.50
N ILE A 396 -29.55 25.27 17.42
CA ILE A 396 -29.68 25.94 16.11
C ILE A 396 -31.12 26.01 15.59
N ASN A 397 -31.42 27.08 14.86
CA ASN A 397 -32.70 27.28 14.17
C ASN A 397 -32.91 26.23 13.08
N LYS A 398 -34.12 25.68 12.96
CA LYS A 398 -34.51 24.68 11.94
C LYS A 398 -34.12 25.11 10.51
N LYS A 399 -34.17 26.41 10.20
CA LYS A 399 -33.76 26.98 8.90
C LYS A 399 -32.26 26.86 8.62
N ALA A 400 -31.43 27.11 9.63
CA ALA A 400 -29.97 26.98 9.54
C ALA A 400 -29.54 25.52 9.32
N LYS A 401 -30.18 24.59 10.05
CA LYS A 401 -29.97 23.16 9.84
C LYS A 401 -30.30 22.72 8.41
N GLN A 402 -31.44 23.17 7.85
CA GLN A 402 -31.81 22.87 6.46
C GLN A 402 -30.80 23.42 5.46
N LYS A 403 -30.24 24.61 5.70
CA LYS A 403 -29.20 25.21 4.87
C LYS A 403 -27.93 24.34 4.83
N LEU A 404 -27.47 23.85 5.99
CA LEU A 404 -26.29 23.00 6.07
C LEU A 404 -26.49 21.65 5.39
N LEU A 405 -27.67 21.03 5.54
CA LEU A 405 -27.99 19.79 4.85
C LEU A 405 -28.04 19.98 3.32
N ALA A 406 -28.61 21.10 2.84
CA ALA A 406 -28.58 21.42 1.41
C ALA A 406 -27.15 21.62 0.89
N ALA A 407 -26.26 22.23 1.69
CA ALA A 407 -24.85 22.38 1.31
C ALA A 407 -24.12 21.02 1.20
N ILE A 408 -24.52 20.03 2.00
CA ILE A 408 -24.01 18.65 1.90
C ILE A 408 -24.53 17.99 0.62
N ASP A 409 -25.82 18.11 0.30
CA ASP A 409 -26.41 17.53 -0.92
C ASP A 409 -25.79 18.13 -2.20
N ASP A 410 -25.40 19.41 -2.17
CA ASP A 410 -24.73 20.07 -3.29
C ASP A 410 -23.27 19.58 -3.50
N LEU A 411 -22.63 18.96 -2.49
CA LEU A 411 -21.29 18.35 -2.66
C LEU A 411 -21.32 17.08 -3.53
N ASP A 412 -22.40 16.30 -3.45
CA ASP A 412 -22.57 15.06 -4.21
C ASP A 412 -23.00 15.30 -5.66
N ARG A 413 -23.42 16.54 -6.01
CA ARG A 413 -23.77 16.87 -7.39
C ARG A 413 -22.49 16.96 -8.24
N PRO A 414 -22.37 16.18 -9.33
CA PRO A 414 -21.26 16.36 -10.26
C PRO A 414 -21.31 17.80 -10.77
N LYS A 415 -20.21 18.54 -10.58
CA LYS A 415 -20.07 19.87 -11.17
C LYS A 415 -20.30 19.72 -12.69
N ARG A 416 -21.42 20.26 -13.17
CA ARG A 416 -21.77 20.31 -14.60
C ARG A 416 -20.76 21.13 -15.38
#